data_AF-A0AAU9QMK1-F1
#
_entry.id   AF-A0AAU9QMK1-F1
#
_cell.length_a   1.000
_cell.length_b   1.000
_cell.length_c   1.000
_cell.angle_alpha   90.00
_cell.angle_beta   90.00
_cell.angle_gamma   90.00
#
_symmetry.space_group_name_H-M   'P 1'
#
loop_
_entity.id
_entity.type
_entity.pdbx_description
1 polymer ?
#
loop_
_entity_poly.entity_id
_entity_poly.type
_entity_poly.pdbx_seq_one_letter_code
_entity_poly.pdbx_strand_id
1 'polypeptide(L)'
;MLPLIYHPIYSQLDLPDGHRYPIMKYRYLYQAVMEKLASEGWGGQIEFFQPSPLSTDDIKQVHDGEYVDLLVTGAMPAAKMRRIGFPWSEVLITRTLTSTAGTVLTAEKALEHGVAIHLSGGYHHAHKNFGSGFCLFNDLAIAAKHMLDHEHVDKVMIIDSDVHHGDGTATICESEPDIVTLSFHCDKNFPARKPDSDLDVPLSRGTSDEAFFMTFKEVVEMAINLHRPDMVIYDAGVDIHVDDELGYFNVSTEGIFERDRFLMQLMKDRGIPVAAVVGGGYRSEHADLVPIHMQLLNAAEFVFKD
;
A
#
# COMPACT_ATOMS: atom_id res chain seq x y z
N MET A 1 11.28 14.69 -11.15
CA MET A 1 9.91 14.43 -11.61
C MET A 1 9.32 13.36 -10.71
N LEU A 2 8.07 13.52 -10.25
CA LEU A 2 7.34 12.59 -9.40
C LEU A 2 6.24 11.89 -10.22
N PRO A 3 6.40 10.61 -10.58
CA PRO A 3 5.36 9.79 -11.17
C PRO A 3 4.22 9.54 -10.18
N LEU A 4 3.00 9.84 -10.60
CA LEU A 4 1.77 9.51 -9.88
C LEU A 4 0.94 8.51 -10.69
N ILE A 5 0.62 7.36 -10.10
CA ILE A 5 -0.15 6.32 -10.77
C ILE A 5 -1.61 6.41 -10.33
N TYR A 6 -2.52 6.54 -11.30
CA TYR A 6 -3.96 6.62 -11.05
C TYR A 6 -4.78 6.05 -12.19
N HIS A 7 -5.90 5.41 -11.84
CA HIS A 7 -6.92 5.01 -12.81
C HIS A 7 -8.32 5.32 -12.25
N PRO A 8 -9.25 5.92 -13.03
CA PRO A 8 -10.61 6.22 -12.56
C PRO A 8 -11.39 5.00 -12.02
N ILE A 9 -11.12 3.82 -12.57
CA ILE A 9 -11.74 2.54 -12.14
C ILE A 9 -11.56 2.25 -10.64
N TYR A 10 -10.54 2.81 -9.99
CA TYR A 10 -10.28 2.59 -8.56
C TYR A 10 -11.47 2.97 -7.67
N SER A 11 -12.30 3.91 -8.13
CA SER A 11 -13.53 4.34 -7.45
C SER A 11 -14.82 4.00 -8.22
N GLN A 12 -14.75 3.33 -9.37
CA GLN A 12 -15.93 2.95 -10.18
C GLN A 12 -16.42 1.55 -9.78
N LEU A 13 -16.79 1.40 -8.52
CA LEU A 13 -17.39 0.17 -7.99
C LEU A 13 -18.54 0.57 -7.07
N ASP A 14 -19.76 0.17 -7.46
CA ASP A 14 -20.94 0.38 -6.63
C ASP A 14 -20.91 -0.61 -5.47
N LEU A 15 -20.91 -0.07 -4.25
CA LEU A 15 -20.98 -0.85 -3.02
C LEU A 15 -22.32 -0.61 -2.33
N PRO A 16 -22.85 -1.61 -1.60
CA PRO A 16 -24.08 -1.42 -0.81
C PRO A 16 -23.95 -0.24 0.16
N ASP A 17 -25.07 0.45 0.42
CA ASP A 17 -25.11 1.52 1.42
C ASP A 17 -24.54 1.06 2.77
N GLY A 18 -23.68 1.88 3.37
CA GLY A 18 -23.01 1.57 4.64
C GLY A 18 -21.87 0.55 4.55
N HIS A 19 -21.41 0.19 3.35
CA HIS A 19 -20.20 -0.61 3.19
C HIS A 19 -18.98 0.10 3.78
N ARG A 20 -18.17 -0.61 4.58
CA ARG A 20 -17.05 -0.01 5.35
C ARG A 20 -15.85 0.41 4.50
N TYR A 21 -15.70 -0.15 3.30
CA TYR A 21 -14.57 0.17 2.43
C TYR A 21 -14.77 1.54 1.75
N PRO A 22 -13.85 2.51 1.96
CA PRO A 22 -14.02 3.89 1.51
C PRO A 22 -13.65 4.08 0.03
N ILE A 23 -14.41 3.46 -0.87
CA ILE A 23 -14.10 3.34 -2.31
C ILE A 23 -13.86 4.69 -3.02
N MET A 24 -14.47 5.78 -2.54
CA MET A 24 -14.34 7.11 -3.15
C MET A 24 -13.04 7.83 -2.76
N LYS A 25 -12.30 7.35 -1.75
CA LYS A 25 -11.08 8.03 -1.28
C LYS A 25 -10.07 8.25 -2.40
N TYR A 26 -9.94 7.29 -3.33
CA TYR A 26 -8.99 7.37 -4.44
C TYR A 26 -9.34 8.49 -5.43
N ARG A 27 -10.63 8.60 -5.82
CA ARG A 27 -11.10 9.70 -6.67
C ARG A 27 -10.95 11.05 -5.99
N TYR A 28 -11.31 11.15 -4.71
CA TYR A 28 -11.21 12.41 -3.96
C TYR A 28 -9.75 12.84 -3.76
N LEU A 29 -8.85 11.89 -3.48
CA LEU A 29 -7.42 12.15 -3.41
C LEU A 29 -6.88 12.66 -4.76
N TYR A 30 -7.21 11.98 -5.86
CA TYR A 30 -6.84 12.45 -7.20
C TYR A 30 -7.35 13.87 -7.48
N GLN A 31 -8.60 14.18 -7.13
CA GLN A 31 -9.17 15.51 -7.29
C GLN A 31 -8.42 16.57 -6.47
N ALA A 32 -8.05 16.27 -5.22
CA ALA A 32 -7.28 17.17 -4.38
C ALA A 32 -5.86 17.41 -4.91
N VAL A 33 -5.20 16.37 -5.44
CA VAL A 33 -3.91 16.53 -6.15
C VAL A 33 -4.07 17.46 -7.35
N MET A 34 -5.08 17.24 -8.19
CA MET A 34 -5.34 18.09 -9.36
C MET A 34 -5.67 19.54 -8.98
N GLU A 35 -6.39 19.76 -7.89
CA GLU A 35 -6.71 21.09 -7.37
C GLU A 35 -5.44 21.81 -6.88
N LYS A 36 -4.61 21.14 -6.08
CA LYS A 36 -3.32 21.69 -5.61
C LYS A 36 -2.40 22.05 -6.78
N LEU A 37 -2.30 21.16 -7.78
CA LEU A 37 -1.54 21.41 -9.01
C LEU A 37 -2.00 22.69 -9.74
N ALA A 38 -3.30 22.96 -9.74
CA ALA A 38 -3.87 24.12 -10.41
C ALA A 38 -3.77 25.42 -9.60
N SER A 39 -3.82 25.36 -8.27
CA SER A 39 -3.91 26.53 -7.38
C SER A 39 -2.57 26.99 -6.81
N GLU A 40 -1.76 26.05 -6.32
CA GLU A 40 -0.49 26.30 -5.63
C GLU A 40 0.72 25.92 -6.50
N GLY A 41 0.50 25.03 -7.47
CA GLY A 41 1.56 24.31 -8.16
C GLY A 41 2.08 23.14 -7.32
N TRP A 42 3.13 22.51 -7.83
CA TRP A 42 3.92 21.52 -7.11
C TRP A 42 5.37 21.98 -7.10
N GLY A 43 6.06 21.78 -5.98
CA GLY A 43 7.48 22.11 -5.83
C GLY A 43 8.40 21.44 -6.87
N GLY A 44 7.92 20.45 -7.61
CA GLY A 44 8.61 19.78 -8.71
C GLY A 44 7.68 19.36 -9.86
N GLN A 45 8.22 18.68 -10.87
CA GLN A 45 7.40 18.16 -11.99
C GLN A 45 6.62 16.91 -11.57
N ILE A 46 5.31 16.86 -11.80
CA ILE A 46 4.48 15.65 -11.69
C ILE A 46 4.15 15.11 -13.09
N GLU A 47 4.15 13.80 -13.25
CA GLU A 47 3.60 13.11 -14.41
C GLU A 47 2.61 12.03 -13.97
N PHE A 48 1.44 11.98 -14.61
CA PHE A 48 0.44 10.95 -14.32
C PHE A 48 0.58 9.76 -15.26
N PHE A 49 0.56 8.57 -14.69
CA PHE A 49 0.59 7.30 -15.40
C PHE A 49 -0.67 6.48 -15.11
N GLN A 50 -1.16 5.79 -16.13
CA GLN A 50 -2.35 4.95 -16.03
C GLN A 50 -1.99 3.50 -16.36
N PRO A 51 -2.22 2.54 -15.44
CA PRO A 51 -1.90 1.15 -15.68
C PRO A 51 -2.98 0.47 -16.54
N SER A 52 -2.57 -0.60 -17.23
CA SER A 52 -3.49 -1.58 -17.82
C SER A 52 -3.63 -2.77 -16.88
N PRO A 53 -4.79 -3.44 -16.79
CA PRO A 53 -4.98 -4.57 -15.88
C PRO A 53 -3.97 -5.70 -16.14
N LEU A 54 -3.45 -6.29 -15.07
CA LEU A 54 -2.61 -7.50 -15.15
C LEU A 54 -3.40 -8.67 -15.74
N SER A 55 -2.69 -9.56 -16.44
CA SER A 55 -3.27 -10.82 -16.87
C SER A 55 -3.45 -11.76 -15.68
N THR A 56 -4.34 -12.74 -15.80
CA THR A 56 -4.47 -13.79 -14.78
C THR A 56 -3.20 -14.59 -14.62
N ASP A 57 -2.40 -14.74 -15.68
CA ASP A 57 -1.16 -15.50 -15.64
C ASP A 57 -0.10 -14.78 -14.80
N ASP A 58 -0.05 -13.44 -14.87
CA ASP A 58 0.81 -12.62 -14.00
C ASP A 58 0.46 -12.81 -12.53
N ILE A 59 -0.84 -12.77 -12.19
CA ILE A 59 -1.31 -12.99 -10.82
C ILE A 59 -0.94 -14.39 -10.31
N LYS A 60 -1.02 -15.41 -11.19
CA LYS A 60 -0.70 -16.81 -10.86
C LYS A 60 0.78 -17.09 -10.61
N GLN A 61 1.67 -16.15 -10.91
CA GLN A 61 3.08 -16.27 -10.53
C GLN A 61 3.31 -16.12 -9.02
N VAL A 62 2.33 -15.53 -8.32
CA VAL A 62 2.37 -15.22 -6.88
C VAL A 62 1.27 -15.96 -6.13
N HIS A 63 0.04 -15.89 -6.64
CA HIS A 63 -1.12 -16.53 -6.04
C HIS A 63 -1.35 -17.94 -6.58
N ASP A 64 -2.03 -18.75 -5.78
CA ASP A 64 -2.48 -20.08 -6.17
C ASP A 64 -3.43 -20.03 -7.39
N GLY A 65 -3.18 -20.90 -8.36
CA GLY A 65 -3.91 -20.89 -9.63
C GLY A 65 -5.40 -21.17 -9.50
N GLU A 66 -5.79 -22.11 -8.63
CA GLU A 66 -7.20 -22.43 -8.38
C GLU A 66 -7.91 -21.25 -7.71
N TYR A 67 -7.25 -20.60 -6.74
CA TYR A 67 -7.77 -19.38 -6.11
C TYR A 67 -8.05 -18.28 -7.14
N VAL A 68 -7.08 -17.99 -8.02
CA VAL A 68 -7.22 -16.97 -9.07
C VAL A 68 -8.38 -17.32 -10.01
N ASP A 69 -8.42 -18.55 -10.50
CA ASP A 69 -9.46 -19.00 -11.44
C ASP A 69 -10.86 -18.91 -10.83
N LEU A 70 -11.04 -19.38 -9.60
CA LEU A 70 -12.34 -19.29 -8.91
C LEU A 70 -12.78 -17.84 -8.67
N LEU A 71 -11.83 -16.94 -8.36
CA LEU A 71 -12.15 -15.54 -8.08
C LEU A 71 -12.54 -14.79 -9.35
N VAL A 72 -11.75 -14.93 -10.41
CA VAL A 72 -11.95 -14.22 -11.68
C VAL A 72 -13.21 -14.71 -12.40
N THR A 73 -13.53 -16.00 -12.32
CA THR A 73 -14.74 -16.58 -12.96
C THR A 73 -16.02 -16.39 -12.15
N GLY A 74 -15.94 -15.84 -10.92
CA GLY A 74 -17.10 -15.71 -10.04
C GLY A 74 -17.60 -17.02 -9.43
N ALA A 75 -16.81 -18.09 -9.52
CA ALA A 75 -17.12 -19.40 -8.95
C ALA A 75 -16.72 -19.52 -7.46
N MET A 76 -16.15 -18.45 -6.87
CA MET A 76 -15.73 -18.43 -5.46
C MET A 76 -16.92 -18.69 -4.51
N PRO A 77 -16.82 -19.66 -3.58
CA PRO A 77 -17.86 -19.89 -2.59
C PRO A 77 -18.21 -18.63 -1.79
N ALA A 78 -19.50 -18.40 -1.55
CA ALA A 78 -20.00 -17.18 -0.89
C ALA A 78 -19.35 -16.90 0.48
N ALA A 79 -18.97 -17.95 1.23
CA ALA A 79 -18.25 -17.79 2.50
C ALA A 79 -16.84 -17.20 2.32
N LYS A 80 -16.13 -17.58 1.25
CA LYS A 80 -14.82 -17.02 0.91
C LYS A 80 -14.95 -15.58 0.42
N MET A 81 -15.97 -15.25 -0.38
CA MET A 81 -16.26 -13.86 -0.77
C MET A 81 -16.60 -12.97 0.43
N ARG A 82 -17.36 -13.48 1.42
CA ARG A 82 -17.62 -12.74 2.66
C ARG A 82 -16.36 -12.45 3.48
N ARG A 83 -15.36 -13.34 3.44
CA ARG A 83 -14.05 -13.10 4.08
C ARG A 83 -13.29 -11.96 3.43
N ILE A 84 -13.33 -11.89 2.09
CA ILE A 84 -12.77 -10.77 1.31
C ILE A 84 -13.49 -9.47 1.70
N GLY A 85 -14.81 -9.53 1.86
CA GLY A 85 -15.61 -8.38 2.29
C GLY A 85 -16.08 -7.50 1.14
N PHE A 86 -16.19 -8.05 -0.08
CA PHE A 86 -16.83 -7.39 -1.22
C PHE A 86 -17.91 -8.28 -1.86
N PRO A 87 -18.99 -7.69 -2.40
CA PRO A 87 -19.84 -8.39 -3.35
C PRO A 87 -19.06 -8.65 -4.65
N TRP A 88 -19.14 -9.86 -5.19
CA TRP A 88 -18.47 -10.18 -6.44
C TRP A 88 -19.12 -9.46 -7.63
N SER A 89 -18.31 -8.92 -8.55
CA SER A 89 -18.73 -8.43 -9.86
C SER A 89 -17.53 -8.45 -10.82
N GLU A 90 -17.77 -8.46 -12.13
CA GLU A 90 -16.70 -8.32 -13.14
C GLU A 90 -15.94 -6.99 -12.99
N VAL A 91 -16.65 -5.94 -12.58
CA VAL A 91 -16.08 -4.61 -12.31
C VAL A 91 -15.12 -4.67 -11.12
N LEU A 92 -15.44 -5.39 -10.05
CA LEU A 92 -14.53 -5.60 -8.92
C LEU A 92 -13.24 -6.28 -9.39
N ILE A 93 -13.36 -7.35 -10.19
CA ILE A 93 -12.18 -8.07 -10.70
C ILE A 93 -11.31 -7.17 -11.57
N THR A 94 -11.92 -6.46 -12.53
CA THR A 94 -11.21 -5.54 -13.41
C THR A 94 -10.52 -4.44 -12.60
N ARG A 95 -11.24 -3.81 -11.66
CA ARG A 95 -10.69 -2.81 -10.74
C ARG A 95 -9.48 -3.34 -10.00
N THR A 96 -9.59 -4.53 -9.40
CA THR A 96 -8.51 -5.13 -8.64
C THR A 96 -7.30 -5.39 -9.52
N LEU A 97 -7.45 -6.01 -10.69
CA LEU A 97 -6.35 -6.25 -11.62
C LEU A 97 -5.67 -4.96 -12.10
N THR A 98 -6.45 -3.91 -12.38
CA THR A 98 -5.91 -2.59 -12.75
C THR A 98 -5.18 -1.92 -11.59
N SER A 99 -5.69 -2.04 -10.38
CA SER A 99 -5.04 -1.47 -9.20
C SER A 99 -3.76 -2.22 -8.85
N THR A 100 -3.75 -3.55 -8.91
CA THR A 100 -2.54 -4.36 -8.75
C THR A 100 -1.47 -4.00 -9.79
N ALA A 101 -1.88 -3.82 -11.06
CA ALA A 101 -0.98 -3.31 -12.10
C ALA A 101 -0.42 -1.92 -11.80
N GLY A 102 -1.20 -1.07 -11.12
CA GLY A 102 -0.76 0.24 -10.69
C GLY A 102 0.42 0.18 -9.71
N THR A 103 0.41 -0.78 -8.78
CA THR A 103 1.54 -0.98 -7.85
C THR A 103 2.79 -1.50 -8.56
N VAL A 104 2.63 -2.41 -9.53
CA VAL A 104 3.75 -2.85 -10.40
C VAL A 104 4.35 -1.68 -11.18
N LEU A 105 3.52 -0.90 -11.86
CA LEU A 105 3.96 0.29 -12.61
C LEU A 105 4.61 1.35 -11.70
N THR A 106 4.16 1.44 -10.45
CA THR A 106 4.77 2.34 -9.45
C THR A 106 6.17 1.87 -9.09
N ALA A 107 6.38 0.56 -8.94
CA ALA A 107 7.71 0.01 -8.72
C ALA A 107 8.64 0.30 -9.92
N GLU A 108 8.21 0.03 -11.14
CA GLU A 108 8.98 0.35 -12.35
C GLU A 108 9.36 1.83 -12.41
N LYS A 109 8.39 2.73 -12.16
CA LYS A 109 8.63 4.18 -12.19
C LYS A 109 9.50 4.68 -11.05
N ALA A 110 9.43 4.05 -9.87
CA ALA A 110 10.33 4.36 -8.78
C ALA A 110 11.77 3.97 -9.11
N LEU A 111 12.00 2.83 -9.78
CA LEU A 111 13.33 2.45 -10.24
C LEU A 111 13.90 3.47 -11.25
N GLU A 112 13.07 3.99 -12.15
CA GLU A 112 13.48 5.01 -13.14
C GLU A 112 13.75 6.40 -12.53
N HIS A 113 12.97 6.81 -11.53
CA HIS A 113 12.93 8.19 -11.04
C HIS A 113 13.40 8.37 -9.58
N GLY A 114 13.74 7.29 -8.89
CA GLY A 114 14.06 7.23 -7.46
C GLY A 114 12.83 7.24 -6.54
N VAL A 115 11.67 7.70 -7.02
CA VAL A 115 10.41 7.72 -6.28
C VAL A 115 9.23 7.62 -7.24
N ALA A 116 8.16 6.94 -6.82
CA ALA A 116 6.84 7.00 -7.46
C ALA A 116 5.73 6.71 -6.44
N ILE A 117 4.52 7.22 -6.70
CA ILE A 117 3.38 7.06 -5.78
C ILE A 117 2.15 6.54 -6.51
N HIS A 118 1.57 5.47 -6.00
CA HIS A 118 0.29 4.94 -6.42
C HIS A 118 -0.84 5.52 -5.58
N LEU A 119 -1.83 6.14 -6.21
CA LEU A 119 -3.01 6.66 -5.50
C LEU A 119 -4.03 5.58 -5.12
N SER A 120 -3.63 4.30 -5.10
CA SER A 120 -4.36 3.16 -4.56
C SER A 120 -3.33 2.12 -4.07
N GLY A 121 -3.69 0.83 -3.99
CA GLY A 121 -2.80 -0.25 -3.54
C GLY A 121 -2.82 -0.48 -2.03
N GLY A 122 -1.90 -1.33 -1.56
CA GLY A 122 -1.79 -1.73 -0.15
C GLY A 122 -2.68 -2.91 0.21
N TYR A 123 -2.79 -3.88 -0.69
CA TYR A 123 -3.64 -5.07 -0.55
C TYR A 123 -2.95 -6.18 0.25
N HIS A 124 -2.37 -5.81 1.38
CA HIS A 124 -1.48 -6.63 2.20
C HIS A 124 -2.14 -7.84 2.89
N HIS A 125 -3.47 -7.93 2.91
CA HIS A 125 -4.23 -9.04 3.52
C HIS A 125 -4.58 -10.18 2.56
N ALA A 126 -4.20 -10.09 1.28
CA ALA A 126 -4.40 -11.19 0.34
C ALA A 126 -3.30 -12.24 0.53
N HIS A 127 -3.69 -13.47 0.89
CA HIS A 127 -2.78 -14.61 1.03
C HIS A 127 -2.66 -15.35 -0.29
N LYS A 128 -1.71 -16.28 -0.36
CA LYS A 128 -1.45 -17.07 -1.57
C LYS A 128 -2.72 -17.70 -2.17
N ASN A 129 -3.58 -18.30 -1.34
CA ASN A 129 -4.76 -19.06 -1.80
C ASN A 129 -6.12 -18.54 -1.28
N PHE A 130 -6.17 -17.34 -0.68
CA PHE A 130 -7.42 -16.69 -0.31
C PHE A 130 -7.24 -15.17 -0.14
N GLY A 131 -8.30 -14.41 -0.39
CA GLY A 131 -8.38 -13.00 -0.04
C GLY A 131 -9.04 -12.77 1.33
N SER A 132 -8.78 -11.62 1.91
CA SER A 132 -9.25 -11.22 3.25
C SER A 132 -9.12 -9.72 3.42
N GLY A 133 -9.89 -9.11 4.35
CA GLY A 133 -9.67 -7.71 4.75
C GLY A 133 -9.68 -6.72 3.58
N PHE A 134 -10.64 -6.85 2.66
CA PHE A 134 -10.75 -6.04 1.44
C PHE A 134 -9.61 -6.24 0.40
N CYS A 135 -8.78 -7.25 0.57
CA CYS A 135 -7.66 -7.57 -0.32
C CYS A 135 -7.96 -8.85 -1.11
N LEU A 136 -7.97 -8.74 -2.45
CA LEU A 136 -8.22 -9.86 -3.36
C LEU A 136 -6.90 -10.48 -3.87
N PHE A 137 -5.96 -9.65 -4.29
CA PHE A 137 -4.61 -10.04 -4.70
C PHE A 137 -3.62 -9.13 -3.98
N ASN A 138 -2.45 -9.65 -3.63
CA ASN A 138 -1.42 -8.93 -2.90
C ASN A 138 -0.56 -8.17 -3.89
N ASP A 139 -0.89 -6.90 -4.09
CA ASP A 139 -0.20 -6.03 -5.04
C ASP A 139 1.24 -5.73 -4.63
N LEU A 140 1.53 -5.66 -3.33
CA LEU A 140 2.88 -5.45 -2.81
C LEU A 140 3.80 -6.62 -3.16
N ALA A 141 3.36 -7.85 -2.88
CA ALA A 141 4.12 -9.06 -3.17
C ALA A 141 4.26 -9.31 -4.69
N ILE A 142 3.22 -8.98 -5.47
CA ILE A 142 3.29 -9.05 -6.94
C ILE A 142 4.30 -8.05 -7.49
N ALA A 143 4.27 -6.80 -7.04
CA ALA A 143 5.24 -5.80 -7.46
C ALA A 143 6.66 -6.18 -7.02
N ALA A 144 6.86 -6.66 -5.78
CA ALA A 144 8.17 -7.09 -5.31
C ALA A 144 8.73 -8.24 -6.17
N LYS A 145 7.92 -9.28 -6.44
CA LYS A 145 8.35 -10.40 -7.28
C LYS A 145 8.67 -9.98 -8.71
N HIS A 146 7.84 -9.12 -9.30
CA HIS A 146 8.08 -8.55 -10.63
C HIS A 146 9.40 -7.79 -10.69
N MET A 147 9.73 -7.03 -9.64
CA MET A 147 10.97 -6.26 -9.63
C MET A 147 12.22 -7.14 -9.49
N LEU A 148 12.15 -8.32 -8.87
CA LEU A 148 13.28 -9.26 -8.81
C LEU A 148 13.68 -9.82 -10.19
N ASP A 149 12.84 -9.70 -11.21
CA ASP A 149 13.20 -10.05 -12.59
C ASP A 149 13.99 -8.93 -13.29
N HIS A 150 14.14 -7.76 -12.67
CA HIS A 150 14.90 -6.64 -13.22
C HIS A 150 16.40 -6.79 -12.92
N GLU A 151 17.26 -6.52 -13.91
CA GLU A 151 18.73 -6.73 -13.84
C GLU A 151 19.49 -5.94 -12.75
N HIS A 152 18.80 -5.06 -12.01
CA HIS A 152 19.38 -4.17 -11.01
C HIS A 152 18.71 -4.29 -9.64
N VAL A 153 17.81 -5.26 -9.46
CA VAL A 153 17.08 -5.46 -8.23
C VAL A 153 17.21 -6.92 -7.84
N ASP A 154 18.19 -7.19 -6.97
CA ASP A 154 18.38 -8.52 -6.39
C ASP A 154 17.58 -8.67 -5.09
N LYS A 155 17.21 -7.55 -4.44
CA LYS A 155 16.47 -7.56 -3.18
C LYS A 155 15.47 -6.41 -3.05
N VAL A 156 14.24 -6.76 -2.67
CA VAL A 156 13.17 -5.80 -2.36
C VAL A 156 12.84 -5.85 -0.88
N MET A 157 12.62 -4.69 -0.26
CA MET A 157 12.02 -4.62 1.08
C MET A 157 10.62 -4.02 0.99
N ILE A 158 9.64 -4.71 1.54
CA ILE A 158 8.28 -4.20 1.73
C ILE A 158 8.18 -3.65 3.14
N ILE A 159 8.04 -2.33 3.28
CA ILE A 159 7.80 -1.66 4.55
C ILE A 159 6.32 -1.34 4.64
N ASP A 160 5.62 -2.01 5.55
CA ASP A 160 4.20 -1.89 5.78
C ASP A 160 3.93 -1.10 7.07
N SER A 161 3.33 0.08 6.91
CA SER A 161 2.99 1.00 8.00
C SER A 161 1.49 1.17 8.24
N ASP A 162 0.69 0.28 7.65
CA ASP A 162 -0.74 0.13 7.95
C ASP A 162 -0.93 -0.35 9.39
N VAL A 163 -2.02 0.04 10.05
CA VAL A 163 -2.27 -0.34 11.45
C VAL A 163 -2.57 -1.84 11.61
N HIS A 164 -3.04 -2.51 10.55
CA HIS A 164 -3.28 -3.94 10.50
C HIS A 164 -2.00 -4.67 10.07
N HIS A 165 -1.79 -5.88 10.59
CA HIS A 165 -0.60 -6.65 10.19
C HIS A 165 -0.75 -7.14 8.74
N GLY A 166 0.29 -6.94 7.92
CA GLY A 166 0.40 -7.39 6.53
C GLY A 166 0.53 -8.92 6.37
N ASP A 167 -0.45 -9.66 6.89
CA ASP A 167 -0.44 -11.12 7.02
C ASP A 167 -0.43 -11.86 5.68
N GLY A 168 -1.09 -11.30 4.67
CA GLY A 168 -1.03 -11.84 3.32
C GLY A 168 0.36 -11.68 2.71
N THR A 169 1.00 -10.53 2.92
CA THR A 169 2.36 -10.26 2.42
C THR A 169 3.37 -11.19 3.09
N ALA A 170 3.33 -11.29 4.42
CA ALA A 170 4.19 -12.19 5.19
C ALA A 170 4.11 -13.65 4.69
N THR A 171 2.90 -14.19 4.53
CA THR A 171 2.71 -15.59 4.11
C THR A 171 3.05 -15.85 2.64
N ILE A 172 2.91 -14.87 1.76
CA ILE A 172 3.30 -15.02 0.35
C ILE A 172 4.83 -15.00 0.21
N CYS A 173 5.49 -14.12 0.96
CA CYS A 173 6.93 -13.90 0.88
C CYS A 173 7.77 -14.85 1.75
N GLU A 174 7.15 -15.66 2.63
CA GLU A 174 7.83 -16.59 3.55
C GLU A 174 8.92 -17.46 2.87
N SER A 175 8.70 -17.86 1.62
CA SER A 175 9.64 -18.71 0.87
C SER A 175 10.56 -17.95 -0.10
N GLU A 176 10.50 -16.62 -0.16
CA GLU A 176 11.26 -15.79 -1.09
C GLU A 176 12.28 -14.91 -0.31
N PRO A 177 13.51 -15.40 -0.08
CA PRO A 177 14.49 -14.75 0.81
C PRO A 177 14.99 -13.39 0.30
N ASP A 178 14.72 -13.08 -0.96
CA ASP A 178 15.08 -11.83 -1.63
C ASP A 178 13.97 -10.76 -1.51
N ILE A 179 12.84 -11.09 -0.86
CA ILE A 179 11.80 -10.15 -0.46
C ILE A 179 11.75 -10.09 1.06
N VAL A 180 12.11 -8.96 1.64
CA VAL A 180 12.07 -8.76 3.10
C VAL A 180 10.80 -8.03 3.50
N THR A 181 10.07 -8.57 4.45
CA THR A 181 8.81 -8.00 4.97
C THR A 181 8.99 -7.36 6.34
N LEU A 182 8.62 -6.08 6.46
CA LEU A 182 8.63 -5.32 7.71
C LEU A 182 7.24 -4.78 7.99
N SER A 183 6.56 -5.26 9.03
CA SER A 183 5.23 -4.80 9.42
C SER A 183 5.25 -4.07 10.76
N PHE A 184 4.86 -2.80 10.75
CA PHE A 184 4.43 -2.06 11.93
C PHE A 184 2.94 -2.26 12.08
N HIS A 185 2.45 -2.69 13.24
CA HIS A 185 1.01 -2.94 13.39
C HIS A 185 0.55 -2.84 14.83
N CYS A 186 -0.75 -2.66 15.02
CA CYS A 186 -1.34 -2.73 16.34
C CYS A 186 -1.49 -4.20 16.78
N ASP A 187 -0.78 -4.59 17.84
CA ASP A 187 -0.75 -5.96 18.38
C ASP A 187 -2.18 -6.51 18.57
N LYS A 188 -3.04 -5.69 19.20
CA LYS A 188 -4.45 -6.01 19.47
C LYS A 188 -5.40 -5.46 18.40
N ASN A 189 -5.06 -5.68 17.13
CA ASN A 189 -5.92 -5.40 15.97
C ASN A 189 -5.88 -6.54 14.94
N PHE A 190 -6.56 -6.36 13.81
CA PHE A 190 -6.67 -7.34 12.73
C PHE A 190 -5.31 -7.69 12.09
N PRO A 191 -5.12 -8.95 11.67
CA PRO A 191 -5.88 -10.15 12.04
C PRO A 191 -5.63 -10.58 13.49
N ALA A 192 -6.58 -11.36 14.04
CA ALA A 192 -6.48 -11.90 15.40
C ALA A 192 -5.34 -12.91 15.58
N ARG A 193 -4.95 -13.60 14.51
CA ARG A 193 -3.76 -14.46 14.45
C ARG A 193 -2.86 -13.89 13.37
N LYS A 194 -1.64 -13.52 13.76
CA LYS A 194 -0.64 -12.94 12.88
C LYS A 194 0.38 -14.05 12.55
N PRO A 195 0.63 -14.34 11.26
CA PRO A 195 1.78 -15.13 10.86
C PRO A 195 3.06 -14.33 11.14
N ASP A 196 4.22 -14.99 11.12
CA ASP A 196 5.49 -14.29 11.27
C ASP A 196 5.87 -13.61 9.94
N SER A 197 6.29 -12.34 10.00
CA SER A 197 7.03 -11.62 8.95
C SER A 197 8.55 -11.80 9.15
N ASP A 198 9.38 -11.23 8.27
CA ASP A 198 10.83 -11.17 8.55
C ASP A 198 11.12 -10.26 9.75
N LEU A 199 10.39 -9.14 9.83
CA LEU A 199 10.45 -8.17 10.92
C LEU A 199 9.03 -7.73 11.31
N ASP A 200 8.63 -8.05 12.54
CA ASP A 200 7.36 -7.62 13.12
C ASP A 200 7.56 -6.62 14.26
N VAL A 201 6.83 -5.51 14.19
CA VAL A 201 6.86 -4.44 15.20
C VAL A 201 5.46 -4.26 15.79
N PRO A 202 5.08 -5.10 16.77
CA PRO A 202 3.79 -4.99 17.44
C PRO A 202 3.79 -3.78 18.39
N LEU A 203 2.85 -2.87 18.18
CA LEU A 203 2.65 -1.67 19.00
C LEU A 203 1.31 -1.72 19.74
N SER A 204 1.26 -1.05 20.90
CA SER A 204 0.07 -1.05 21.75
C SER A 204 -1.04 -0.13 21.21
N ARG A 205 -2.29 -0.42 21.57
CA ARG A 205 -3.40 0.52 21.34
C ARG A 205 -3.10 1.86 22.02
N GLY A 206 -3.45 2.95 21.34
CA GLY A 206 -3.23 4.32 21.80
C GLY A 206 -1.79 4.81 21.64
N THR A 207 -0.95 4.12 20.85
CA THR A 207 0.40 4.60 20.51
C THR A 207 0.32 6.01 19.95
N SER A 208 1.07 6.94 20.54
CA SER A 208 1.12 8.36 20.17
C SER A 208 2.11 8.63 19.03
N ASP A 209 2.07 9.84 18.49
CA ASP A 209 3.05 10.37 17.52
C ASP A 209 4.50 10.03 17.90
N GLU A 210 4.93 10.46 19.09
CA GLU A 210 6.31 10.31 19.54
C GLU A 210 6.73 8.83 19.62
N ALA A 211 5.88 7.99 20.22
CA ALA A 211 6.17 6.57 20.40
C ALA A 211 6.21 5.82 19.05
N PHE A 212 5.26 6.10 18.16
CA PHE A 212 5.23 5.52 16.83
C PHE A 212 6.45 5.96 16.03
N PHE A 213 6.69 7.27 15.94
CA PHE A 213 7.74 7.82 15.08
C PHE A 213 9.15 7.39 15.51
N MET A 214 9.45 7.39 16.82
CA MET A 214 10.75 6.91 17.31
C MET A 214 10.98 5.44 16.95
N THR A 215 9.96 4.59 17.18
CA THR A 215 10.05 3.16 16.86
C THR A 215 10.20 2.93 15.35
N PHE A 216 9.37 3.61 14.56
CA PHE A 216 9.39 3.53 13.10
C PHE A 216 10.77 3.91 12.57
N LYS A 217 11.31 5.05 13.00
CA LYS A 217 12.64 5.52 12.62
C LYS A 217 13.72 4.50 12.94
N GLU A 218 13.83 4.06 14.19
CA GLU A 218 14.91 3.17 14.63
C GLU A 218 14.86 1.82 13.92
N VAL A 219 13.67 1.24 13.76
CA VAL A 219 13.52 -0.06 13.10
C VAL A 219 13.75 0.04 11.60
N VAL A 220 13.24 1.07 10.92
CA VAL A 220 13.50 1.25 9.48
C VAL A 220 14.99 1.47 9.22
N GLU A 221 15.69 2.31 9.99
CA GLU A 221 17.14 2.49 9.85
C GLU A 221 17.90 1.16 10.06
N MET A 222 17.51 0.40 11.09
CA MET A 222 18.08 -0.92 11.35
C MET A 222 17.85 -1.88 10.19
N ALA A 223 16.61 -2.01 9.71
CA ALA A 223 16.23 -2.93 8.65
C ALA A 223 16.97 -2.62 7.34
N ILE A 224 17.02 -1.34 6.95
CA ILE A 224 17.74 -0.90 5.75
C ILE A 224 19.24 -1.20 5.85
N ASN A 225 19.85 -0.99 7.03
CA ASN A 225 21.27 -1.30 7.24
C ASN A 225 21.56 -2.81 7.24
N LEU A 226 20.65 -3.61 7.80
CA LEU A 226 20.79 -5.06 7.93
C LEU A 226 20.62 -5.76 6.58
N HIS A 227 19.53 -5.46 5.87
CA HIS A 227 19.13 -6.20 4.68
C HIS A 227 19.69 -5.60 3.38
N ARG A 228 19.99 -4.29 3.38
CA ARG A 228 20.52 -3.54 2.23
C ARG A 228 19.72 -3.80 0.95
N PRO A 229 18.41 -3.46 0.93
CA PRO A 229 17.59 -3.68 -0.26
C PRO A 229 18.01 -2.75 -1.40
N ASP A 230 17.80 -3.20 -2.63
CA ASP A 230 17.99 -2.39 -3.84
C ASP A 230 16.78 -1.50 -4.11
N MET A 231 15.61 -1.86 -3.57
CA MET A 231 14.36 -1.11 -3.68
C MET A 231 13.49 -1.28 -2.44
N VAL A 232 12.74 -0.23 -2.11
CA VAL A 232 11.65 -0.28 -1.11
C VAL A 232 10.29 -0.14 -1.78
N ILE A 233 9.37 -1.04 -1.43
CA ILE A 233 7.94 -0.84 -1.62
C ILE A 233 7.36 -0.42 -0.27
N TYR A 234 6.70 0.73 -0.21
CA TYR A 234 6.21 1.33 1.01
C TYR A 234 4.68 1.38 1.02
N ASP A 235 4.06 0.65 1.96
CA ASP A 235 2.64 0.81 2.25
C ASP A 235 2.43 1.90 3.31
N ALA A 236 1.96 3.05 2.83
CA ALA A 236 1.79 4.26 3.64
C ALA A 236 0.40 4.36 4.29
N GLY A 237 -0.21 3.23 4.65
CA GLY A 237 -1.55 3.15 5.26
C GLY A 237 -1.77 4.20 6.35
N VAL A 238 -2.90 4.91 6.27
CA VAL A 238 -3.18 6.05 7.17
C VAL A 238 -4.12 5.71 8.33
N ASP A 239 -4.51 4.44 8.46
CA ASP A 239 -5.34 3.96 9.57
C ASP A 239 -4.62 3.86 10.92
N ILE A 240 -3.35 4.28 10.98
CA ILE A 240 -2.69 4.66 12.24
C ILE A 240 -3.24 5.98 12.82
N HIS A 241 -3.99 6.75 12.02
CA HIS A 241 -4.51 8.06 12.42
C HIS A 241 -5.51 7.97 13.59
N VAL A 242 -5.49 8.97 14.47
CA VAL A 242 -6.36 9.07 15.66
C VAL A 242 -7.86 9.04 15.35
N ASP A 243 -8.24 9.52 14.17
CA ASP A 243 -9.63 9.58 13.71
C ASP A 243 -10.07 8.38 12.86
N ASP A 244 -9.19 7.38 12.66
CA ASP A 244 -9.53 6.18 11.89
C ASP A 244 -10.55 5.29 12.62
N GLU A 245 -11.52 4.77 11.88
CA GLU A 245 -12.61 3.98 12.47
C GLU A 245 -12.23 2.50 12.72
N LEU A 246 -11.16 2.00 12.10
CA LEU A 246 -10.69 0.62 12.20
C LEU A 246 -9.29 0.50 12.83
N GLY A 247 -8.58 1.62 12.93
CA GLY A 247 -7.34 1.80 13.66
C GLY A 247 -7.53 1.94 15.16
N TYR A 248 -6.44 1.72 15.90
CA TYR A 248 -6.40 1.89 17.36
C TYR A 248 -5.17 2.66 17.84
N PHE A 249 -4.47 3.38 16.97
CA PHE A 249 -3.40 4.29 17.37
C PHE A 249 -3.94 5.72 17.52
N ASN A 250 -3.09 6.61 18.06
CA ASN A 250 -3.38 8.03 18.27
C ASN A 250 -2.35 8.89 17.53
N VAL A 251 -2.07 8.54 16.27
CA VAL A 251 -1.15 9.32 15.43
C VAL A 251 -1.91 10.48 14.78
N SER A 252 -1.38 11.68 14.83
CA SER A 252 -1.95 12.88 14.22
C SER A 252 -1.60 12.96 12.74
N THR A 253 -2.28 13.85 12.01
CA THR A 253 -1.91 14.20 10.62
C THR A 253 -0.44 14.62 10.49
N GLU A 254 0.08 15.37 11.47
CA GLU A 254 1.50 15.77 11.51
C GLU A 254 2.42 14.56 11.71
N GLY A 255 2.02 13.62 12.59
CA GLY A 255 2.76 12.37 12.80
C GLY A 255 2.85 11.52 11.53
N ILE A 256 1.78 11.47 10.72
CA ILE A 256 1.78 10.79 9.42
C ILE A 256 2.71 11.49 8.43
N PHE A 257 2.65 12.82 8.35
CA PHE A 257 3.60 13.59 7.52
C PHE A 257 5.05 13.32 7.91
N GLU A 258 5.37 13.35 9.21
CA GLU A 258 6.74 13.11 9.69
C GLU A 258 7.22 11.67 9.41
N ARG A 259 6.34 10.66 9.55
CA ARG A 259 6.62 9.27 9.15
C ARG A 259 7.01 9.18 7.68
N ASP A 260 6.16 9.71 6.81
CA ASP A 260 6.34 9.61 5.35
C ASP A 260 7.56 10.43 4.88
N ARG A 261 7.73 11.64 5.42
CA ARG A 261 8.88 12.52 5.14
C ARG A 261 10.19 11.86 5.54
N PHE A 262 10.24 11.24 6.73
CA PHE A 262 11.43 10.55 7.20
C PHE A 262 11.80 9.38 6.28
N LEU A 263 10.85 8.51 5.94
CA LEU A 263 11.12 7.35 5.08
C LEU A 263 11.61 7.80 3.71
N MET A 264 10.92 8.75 3.08
CA MET A 264 11.31 9.29 1.77
C MET A 264 12.70 9.94 1.80
N GLN A 265 13.00 10.72 2.84
CA GLN A 265 14.31 11.35 3.00
C GLN A 265 15.40 10.28 3.16
N LEU A 266 15.18 9.26 3.99
CA LEU A 266 16.12 8.17 4.17
C LEU A 266 16.39 7.44 2.86
N MET A 267 15.34 7.14 2.08
CA MET A 267 15.48 6.48 0.79
C MET A 267 16.27 7.34 -0.20
N LYS A 268 15.97 8.65 -0.29
CA LYS A 268 16.73 9.62 -1.10
C LYS A 268 18.21 9.66 -0.68
N ASP A 269 18.49 9.77 0.62
CA ASP A 269 19.85 9.88 1.16
C ASP A 269 20.68 8.60 0.92
N ARG A 270 20.02 7.44 0.92
CA ARG A 270 20.65 6.15 0.63
C ARG A 270 20.72 5.81 -0.86
N GLY A 271 20.06 6.60 -1.72
CA GLY A 271 19.94 6.30 -3.14
C GLY A 271 19.13 5.02 -3.42
N ILE A 272 18.17 4.69 -2.55
CA ILE A 272 17.29 3.52 -2.70
C ILE A 272 15.97 3.99 -3.33
N PRO A 273 15.60 3.50 -4.52
CA PRO A 273 14.29 3.72 -5.11
C PRO A 273 13.13 3.35 -4.18
N VAL A 274 12.11 4.20 -4.09
CA VAL A 274 10.92 3.97 -3.26
C VAL A 274 9.61 4.06 -4.05
N ALA A 275 8.86 2.96 -4.07
CA ALA A 275 7.53 2.87 -4.63
C ALA A 275 6.51 2.89 -3.50
N ALA A 276 5.75 3.98 -3.35
CA ALA A 276 4.78 4.12 -2.27
C ALA A 276 3.36 3.88 -2.75
N VAL A 277 2.54 3.22 -1.93
CA VAL A 277 1.09 3.09 -2.10
C VAL A 277 0.39 3.77 -0.93
N VAL A 278 -0.85 4.24 -1.14
CA VAL A 278 -1.59 4.98 -0.09
C VAL A 278 -2.17 4.10 1.00
N GLY A 279 -2.34 2.80 0.77
CA GLY A 279 -2.73 1.82 1.79
C GLY A 279 -4.14 1.94 2.37
N GLY A 280 -4.30 1.41 3.59
CA GLY A 280 -5.49 1.50 4.41
C GLY A 280 -5.87 2.91 4.85
N GLY A 281 -6.79 3.03 5.79
CA GLY A 281 -7.46 4.29 6.13
C GLY A 281 -8.96 4.23 5.85
N TYR A 282 -9.76 4.45 6.89
CA TYR A 282 -11.19 4.18 6.96
C TYR A 282 -11.94 5.25 7.76
N ARG A 283 -12.85 5.92 7.06
CA ARG A 283 -13.80 6.90 7.60
C ARG A 283 -15.12 6.70 6.88
N SER A 284 -16.23 6.85 7.60
CA SER A 284 -17.57 6.84 7.01
C SER A 284 -17.74 8.01 6.02
N GLU A 285 -17.18 9.18 6.36
CA GLU A 285 -17.06 10.31 5.44
C GLU A 285 -15.75 10.21 4.66
N HIS A 286 -15.81 9.66 3.43
CA HIS A 286 -14.61 9.35 2.64
C HIS A 286 -13.73 10.58 2.34
N ALA A 287 -14.31 11.78 2.30
CA ALA A 287 -13.58 13.03 2.06
C ALA A 287 -12.64 13.38 3.23
N ASP A 288 -12.93 12.94 4.44
CA ASP A 288 -12.09 13.18 5.63
C ASP A 288 -10.74 12.44 5.54
N LEU A 289 -10.63 11.42 4.70
CA LEU A 289 -9.37 10.70 4.47
C LEU A 289 -8.40 11.50 3.58
N VAL A 290 -8.91 12.45 2.79
CA VAL A 290 -8.10 13.16 1.78
C VAL A 290 -6.97 13.96 2.43
N PRO A 291 -7.20 14.81 3.45
CA PRO A 291 -6.12 15.57 4.09
C PRO A 291 -5.03 14.68 4.71
N ILE A 292 -5.40 13.46 5.12
CA ILE A 292 -4.50 12.50 5.76
C ILE A 292 -3.65 11.79 4.69
N HIS A 293 -4.27 11.25 3.63
CA HIS A 293 -3.54 10.64 2.52
C HIS A 293 -2.69 11.65 1.73
N MET A 294 -3.09 12.92 1.68
CA MET A 294 -2.27 13.98 1.07
C MET A 294 -0.90 14.15 1.74
N GLN A 295 -0.71 13.69 2.99
CA GLN A 295 0.58 13.81 3.67
C GLN A 295 1.70 13.02 3.00
N LEU A 296 1.40 11.84 2.41
CA LEU A 296 2.36 11.09 1.61
C LEU A 296 2.86 11.92 0.41
N LEU A 297 1.93 12.60 -0.27
CA LEU A 297 2.22 13.43 -1.42
C LEU A 297 2.99 14.69 -1.00
N ASN A 298 2.59 15.34 0.11
CA ASN A 298 3.30 16.49 0.67
C ASN A 298 4.73 16.14 1.11
N ALA A 299 4.93 14.96 1.70
CA ALA A 299 6.24 14.46 2.08
C ALA A 299 7.14 14.27 0.83
N ALA A 300 6.58 13.71 -0.24
CA ALA A 300 7.31 13.54 -1.49
C ALA A 300 7.68 14.89 -2.13
N GLU A 301 6.74 15.84 -2.14
CA GLU A 301 7.00 17.21 -2.58
C GLU A 301 8.15 17.83 -1.77
N PHE A 302 8.09 17.70 -0.44
CA PHE A 302 9.10 18.26 0.45
C PHE A 302 10.50 17.72 0.17
N VAL A 303 10.62 16.40 -0.04
CA VAL A 303 11.90 15.69 -0.19
C VAL A 303 12.44 15.76 -1.63
N PHE A 304 11.59 15.73 -2.66
CA PHE A 304 11.99 15.58 -4.07
C PHE A 304 11.72 16.81 -4.96
N LYS A 305 11.52 17.99 -4.36
CA LYS A 305 11.40 19.28 -5.09
C LYS A 305 12.67 19.74 -5.83
N ASP A 306 13.84 19.23 -5.42
CA ASP A 306 15.15 19.57 -5.99
C ASP A 306 15.75 18.43 -6.83
#